data_AF-A0A7Y5Y4T7-F1
#
_entry.id   AF-A0A7Y5Y4T7-F1
#
_cell.length_a   1.000
_cell.length_b   1.000
_cell.length_c   1.000
_cell.angle_alpha   90.00
_cell.angle_beta   90.00
_cell.angle_gamma   90.00
#
_symmetry.space_group_name_H-M   'P 1'
#
loop_
_entity.id
_entity.type
_entity.pdbx_description
1 polymer ?
#
loop_
_entity_poly.entity_id
_entity_poly.type
_entity_poly.pdbx_seq_one_letter_code
_entity_poly.pdbx_strand_id
1 'polypeptide(L)'
;MKPLGKDFPKTYCTVFYSRKTNQWLGELCISSNKNFIRTMGIRDEVPEEEDWADRSKYEVGYWSVTPLFIYPMTPFILKPIKNYAAEPDCYMEDGPVYRATSMCHTALYELRTGVFIYSVFHFFDNVKRKQKTQLRDIRNLWIEVGKKIDKKR
;
A
#
# COMPACT_ATOMS: atom_id res chain seq x y z
N MET A 1 -9.68 15.89 0.53
CA MET A 1 -9.04 15.00 -0.46
C MET A 1 -9.65 15.32 -1.83
N LYS A 2 -8.85 15.40 -2.89
CA LYS A 2 -9.34 15.64 -4.27
C LYS A 2 -9.53 14.28 -4.98
N PRO A 3 -10.48 14.17 -5.94
CA PRO A 3 -10.65 12.95 -6.71
C PRO A 3 -9.41 12.67 -7.58
N LEU A 4 -8.97 11.41 -7.65
CA LEU A 4 -7.84 10.97 -8.46
C LEU A 4 -8.25 10.84 -9.94
N GLY A 5 -8.33 11.98 -10.62
CA GLY A 5 -8.58 12.05 -12.07
C GLY A 5 -9.92 11.44 -12.52
N LYS A 6 -10.10 11.34 -13.84
CA LYS A 6 -11.28 10.68 -14.44
C LYS A 6 -11.17 9.15 -14.40
N ASP A 7 -9.96 8.62 -14.32
CA ASP A 7 -9.69 7.18 -14.43
C ASP A 7 -10.03 6.43 -13.14
N PHE A 8 -10.03 7.12 -11.99
CA PHE A 8 -10.39 6.54 -10.70
C PHE A 8 -11.48 7.35 -9.99
N PRO A 9 -12.73 7.33 -10.50
CA PRO A 9 -13.84 8.01 -9.84
C PRO A 9 -14.03 7.46 -8.42
N LYS A 10 -14.47 8.31 -7.49
CA LYS A 10 -14.68 7.98 -6.08
C LYS A 10 -13.42 7.46 -5.36
N THR A 11 -12.25 7.85 -5.84
CA THR A 11 -10.96 7.69 -5.15
C THR A 11 -10.48 9.04 -4.67
N TYR A 12 -10.12 9.13 -3.39
CA TYR A 12 -9.71 10.35 -2.72
C TYR A 12 -8.39 10.13 -2.02
N CYS A 13 -7.35 10.85 -2.43
CA CYS A 13 -6.00 10.68 -1.91
C CYS A 13 -5.50 11.89 -1.13
N THR A 14 -4.67 11.62 -0.14
CA THR A 14 -3.79 12.58 0.53
C THR A 14 -2.36 12.17 0.21
N VAL A 15 -1.58 13.07 -0.38
CA VAL A 15 -0.19 12.84 -0.78
C VAL A 15 0.75 13.41 0.27
N PHE A 16 1.84 12.70 0.54
CA PHE A 16 2.88 13.08 1.50
C PHE A 16 4.17 13.41 0.77
N TYR A 17 4.76 14.56 1.11
CA TYR A 17 6.03 15.02 0.56
C TYR A 17 7.05 15.24 1.68
N SER A 18 8.32 15.01 1.36
CA SER A 18 9.45 15.36 2.22
C SER A 18 9.53 16.88 2.36
N ARG A 19 9.44 17.39 3.60
CA ARG A 19 9.58 18.84 3.84
C ARG A 19 10.95 19.38 3.44
N LYS A 20 11.99 18.53 3.45
CA LYS A 20 13.37 18.95 3.18
C LYS A 20 13.68 19.01 1.68
N THR A 21 13.18 18.04 0.93
CA THR A 21 13.55 17.86 -0.50
C THR A 21 12.37 18.07 -1.45
N ASN A 22 11.17 18.30 -0.91
CA ASN A 22 9.90 18.32 -1.65
C ASN A 22 9.65 17.06 -2.50
N GLN A 23 10.35 15.97 -2.21
CA GLN A 23 10.19 14.69 -2.92
C GLN A 23 8.94 13.98 -2.42
N TRP A 24 8.22 13.32 -3.34
CA TRP A 24 7.09 12.47 -3.00
C TRP A 24 7.55 11.31 -2.10
N LEU A 25 6.83 11.09 -1.00
CA LEU A 25 7.10 10.03 -0.03
C LEU A 25 6.05 8.92 -0.05
N GLY A 26 4.84 9.23 -0.49
CA GLY A 26 3.74 8.28 -0.48
C GLY A 26 2.38 8.95 -0.55
N GLU A 27 1.35 8.13 -0.49
CA GLU A 27 -0.03 8.57 -0.42
C GLU A 27 -0.89 7.62 0.41
N LEU A 28 -2.01 8.18 0.91
CA LEU A 28 -3.09 7.46 1.55
C LEU A 28 -4.38 7.78 0.80
N CYS A 29 -5.02 6.76 0.27
CA CYS A 29 -6.22 6.87 -0.53
C CYS A 29 -7.39 6.13 0.12
N ILE A 30 -8.58 6.70 0.04
CA ILE A 30 -9.84 5.99 0.23
C ILE A 30 -10.50 5.83 -1.13
N SER A 31 -10.93 4.62 -1.47
CA SER A 31 -11.55 4.34 -2.76
C SER A 31 -12.71 3.37 -2.62
N SER A 32 -13.77 3.64 -3.36
CA SER A 32 -14.84 2.66 -3.62
C SER A 32 -14.76 2.07 -5.04
N ASN A 33 -13.66 2.34 -5.74
CA ASN A 33 -13.42 1.86 -7.09
C ASN A 33 -12.50 0.64 -7.04
N LYS A 34 -13.05 -0.55 -7.31
CA LYS A 34 -12.27 -1.80 -7.31
C LYS A 34 -11.13 -1.79 -8.34
N ASN A 35 -11.28 -1.05 -9.44
CA ASN A 35 -10.23 -0.92 -10.46
C ASN A 35 -9.03 -0.14 -9.92
N PHE A 36 -9.23 0.79 -8.99
CA PHE A 36 -8.12 1.51 -8.35
C PHE A 36 -7.19 0.55 -7.61
N ILE A 37 -7.74 -0.27 -6.71
CA ILE A 37 -6.98 -1.25 -5.91
C ILE A 37 -6.29 -2.28 -6.79
N ARG A 38 -6.96 -2.75 -7.85
CA ARG A 38 -6.36 -3.65 -8.84
C ARG A 38 -5.23 -2.99 -9.63
N THR A 39 -5.38 -1.72 -10.00
CA THR A 39 -4.33 -0.97 -10.72
C THR A 39 -3.12 -0.72 -9.82
N MET A 40 -3.34 -0.55 -8.51
CA MET A 40 -2.29 -0.47 -7.49
C MET A 40 -1.63 -1.82 -7.15
N GLY A 41 -1.86 -2.85 -7.97
CA GLY A 41 -1.22 -4.16 -7.84
C GLY A 41 -1.84 -5.07 -6.79
N ILE A 42 -2.91 -4.67 -6.10
CA ILE A 42 -3.49 -5.49 -5.03
C ILE A 42 -4.47 -6.52 -5.59
N ARG A 43 -4.37 -7.77 -5.12
CA ARG A 43 -5.26 -8.89 -5.44
C ARG A 43 -5.78 -9.57 -4.18
N ASP A 44 -7.03 -9.98 -4.22
CA ASP A 44 -7.73 -10.77 -3.20
C ASP A 44 -7.61 -12.29 -3.45
N GLU A 45 -7.50 -12.69 -4.71
CA GLU A 45 -7.26 -14.08 -5.12
C GLU A 45 -5.75 -14.37 -5.25
N VAL A 46 -5.35 -15.60 -4.89
CA VAL A 46 -3.99 -16.10 -5.06
C VAL A 46 -3.72 -16.25 -6.57
N PRO A 47 -2.67 -15.65 -7.14
CA PRO A 47 -2.28 -15.91 -8.52
C PRO A 47 -1.94 -17.40 -8.72
N GLU A 48 -2.48 -18.02 -9.77
CA GLU A 48 -2.30 -19.44 -10.12
C GLU A 48 -0.88 -19.76 -10.59
N GLU A 49 0.16 -19.62 -9.76
CA GLU A 49 1.48 -20.21 -10.07
C GLU A 49 2.14 -20.85 -8.84
N GLU A 50 2.74 -22.01 -9.11
CA GLU A 50 3.45 -22.95 -8.25
C GLU A 50 4.54 -22.27 -7.39
N ASP A 51 4.89 -22.89 -6.26
CA ASP A 51 5.93 -22.48 -5.29
C ASP A 51 5.58 -21.42 -4.24
N TRP A 52 4.62 -21.75 -3.36
CA TRP A 52 4.54 -21.13 -2.04
C TRP A 52 4.80 -22.15 -0.95
N ALA A 53 6.00 -22.08 -0.38
CA ALA A 53 6.42 -22.81 0.81
C ALA A 53 5.37 -22.69 1.94
N ASP A 54 4.93 -23.86 2.43
CA ASP A 54 4.14 -24.12 3.64
C ASP A 54 3.27 -22.95 4.18
N ARG A 55 2.10 -22.78 3.55
CA ARG A 55 1.11 -21.72 3.79
C ARG A 55 0.32 -21.82 5.11
N SER A 56 0.68 -22.69 6.04
CA SER A 56 -0.04 -22.84 7.31
C SER A 56 0.23 -21.70 8.32
N LYS A 57 1.18 -20.80 8.04
CA LYS A 57 1.72 -19.85 9.04
C LYS A 57 1.35 -18.38 8.88
N TYR A 58 0.82 -17.97 7.73
CA TYR A 58 0.62 -16.54 7.43
C TYR A 58 -0.87 -16.27 7.23
N GLU A 59 -1.46 -15.42 8.08
CA GLU A 59 -2.80 -14.86 7.89
C GLU A 59 -2.78 -13.88 6.68
N VAL A 60 -2.53 -14.39 5.47
CA VAL A 60 -2.45 -13.57 4.26
C VAL A 60 -3.85 -13.06 3.93
N GLY A 61 -4.02 -11.74 3.95
CA GLY A 61 -5.30 -11.10 3.61
C GLY A 61 -5.43 -10.72 2.14
N TYR A 62 -4.31 -10.40 1.50
CA TYR A 62 -4.22 -9.90 0.12
C TYR A 62 -2.83 -10.22 -0.46
N TRP A 63 -2.65 -9.95 -1.75
CA TRP A 63 -1.36 -10.01 -2.44
C TRP A 63 -1.03 -8.67 -3.09
N SER A 64 0.22 -8.22 -2.99
CA SER A 64 0.74 -7.08 -3.74
C SER A 64 1.55 -7.61 -4.92
N VAL A 65 1.05 -7.39 -6.13
CA VAL A 65 1.63 -7.87 -7.38
C VAL A 65 2.39 -6.74 -8.06
N THR A 66 3.66 -6.98 -8.35
CA THR A 66 4.50 -6.12 -9.19
C THR A 66 4.79 -6.82 -10.51
N PRO A 67 5.35 -6.12 -11.52
CA PRO A 67 5.79 -6.78 -12.74
C PRO A 67 6.86 -7.86 -12.52
N LEU A 68 7.56 -7.87 -11.38
CA LEU A 68 8.66 -8.80 -11.10
C LEU A 68 8.30 -9.91 -10.12
N PHE A 69 7.44 -9.63 -9.13
CA PHE A 69 7.16 -10.59 -8.06
C PHE A 69 5.79 -10.37 -7.42
N ILE A 70 5.34 -11.36 -6.66
CA ILE A 70 4.10 -11.33 -5.89
C ILE A 70 4.47 -11.32 -4.40
N TYR A 71 3.91 -10.40 -3.63
CA TYR A 71 4.24 -10.26 -2.20
C TYR A 71 3.01 -10.56 -1.34
N PRO A 72 3.06 -11.53 -0.40
CA PRO A 72 1.96 -11.78 0.52
C PRO A 72 1.77 -10.58 1.45
N MET A 73 0.53 -10.08 1.54
CA MET A 73 0.19 -9.04 2.52
C MET A 73 -0.26 -9.67 3.83
N THR A 74 0.59 -9.53 4.85
CA THR A 74 0.36 -10.07 6.21
C THR A 74 -0.19 -8.99 7.16
N PRO A 75 -0.79 -9.35 8.31
CA PRO A 75 -1.35 -8.37 9.23
C PRO A 75 -0.28 -7.39 9.71
N PHE A 76 -0.54 -6.09 9.58
CA PHE A 76 0.39 -5.02 9.95
C PHE A 76 -0.03 -4.29 11.23
N ILE A 77 -1.30 -3.90 11.29
CA ILE A 77 -1.99 -3.40 12.47
C ILE A 77 -3.08 -4.41 12.83
N LEU A 78 -3.21 -4.75 14.11
CA LEU A 78 -4.30 -5.58 14.62
C LEU A 78 -5.42 -4.75 15.29
N LYS A 79 -5.04 -3.62 15.91
CA LYS A 79 -5.92 -2.66 16.55
C LYS A 79 -5.46 -1.24 16.27
N PRO A 80 -6.36 -0.25 16.10
CA PRO A 80 -7.82 -0.38 16.22
C PRO A 80 -8.53 -0.93 14.97
N ILE A 81 -7.81 -1.03 13.84
CA ILE A 81 -8.31 -1.69 12.62
C ILE A 81 -7.31 -2.76 12.19
N LYS A 82 -7.79 -3.97 11.85
CA LYS A 82 -6.94 -5.01 11.28
C LYS A 82 -6.66 -4.69 9.81
N ASN A 83 -5.42 -4.36 9.48
CA ASN A 83 -5.00 -4.11 8.09
C ASN A 83 -3.86 -5.05 7.69
N TYR A 84 -3.60 -5.13 6.39
CA TYR A 84 -2.57 -6.00 5.84
C TYR A 84 -1.56 -5.15 5.07
N ALA A 85 -0.29 -5.53 5.10
CA ALA A 85 0.78 -4.82 4.42
C ALA A 85 1.79 -5.78 3.79
N ALA A 86 2.48 -5.28 2.77
CA ALA A 86 3.64 -5.90 2.17
C ALA A 86 4.69 -4.83 1.83
N GLU A 87 5.92 -5.28 1.64
CA GLU A 87 7.04 -4.44 1.22
C GLU A 87 7.49 -4.80 -0.20
N PRO A 88 6.67 -4.50 -1.24
CA PRO A 88 7.00 -4.86 -2.62
C PRO A 88 8.12 -4.00 -3.18
N ASP A 89 8.76 -4.49 -4.25
CA ASP A 89 9.59 -3.66 -5.09
C ASP A 89 8.76 -2.56 -5.77
N CYS A 90 9.36 -1.39 -5.98
CA CYS A 90 8.71 -0.28 -6.66
C CYS A 90 9.71 0.60 -7.40
N TYR A 91 9.16 1.32 -8.38
CA TYR A 91 9.92 2.25 -9.22
C TYR A 91 9.70 3.69 -8.74
N MET A 92 10.78 4.46 -8.63
CA MET A 92 10.75 5.83 -8.08
C MET A 92 10.69 6.95 -9.13
N GLU A 93 10.89 6.62 -10.40
CA GLU A 93 10.92 7.60 -11.48
C GLU A 93 9.82 7.27 -12.50
N ASP A 94 9.24 8.29 -13.14
CA ASP A 94 8.31 8.09 -14.26
C ASP A 94 9.09 7.82 -15.55
N GLY A 95 9.91 6.76 -15.54
CA GLY A 95 10.63 6.28 -16.72
C GLY A 95 9.80 5.29 -17.55
N PRO A 96 10.13 5.09 -18.84
CA PRO A 96 9.37 4.22 -19.74
C PRO A 96 9.47 2.72 -19.41
N VAL A 97 10.35 2.34 -18.48
CA VAL A 97 10.60 0.94 -18.10
C VAL A 97 10.55 0.82 -16.58
N TYR A 98 9.74 -0.12 -16.06
CA TYR A 98 9.69 -0.44 -14.64
C TYR A 98 11.07 -0.91 -14.16
N ARG A 99 11.60 -0.29 -13.11
CA ARG A 99 12.83 -0.74 -12.44
C ARG A 99 12.58 -0.85 -10.95
N ALA A 100 12.87 -2.02 -10.38
CA ALA A 100 12.84 -2.28 -8.94
C ALA A 100 13.97 -1.56 -8.18
N THR A 101 14.11 -0.26 -8.37
CA THR A 101 15.18 0.56 -7.78
C THR A 101 14.94 0.86 -6.31
N SER A 102 13.73 0.58 -5.81
CA SER A 102 13.30 0.86 -4.44
C SER A 102 12.38 -0.21 -3.91
N MET A 103 12.17 -0.15 -2.61
CA MET A 103 11.17 -0.91 -1.88
C MET A 103 10.12 0.06 -1.37
N CYS A 104 8.85 -0.29 -1.60
CA CYS A 104 7.70 0.44 -1.10
C CYS A 104 7.12 -0.29 0.09
N HIS A 105 6.37 0.41 0.94
CA HIS A 105 5.51 -0.18 1.93
C HIS A 105 4.07 0.07 1.50
N THR A 106 3.35 -1.00 1.16
CA THR A 106 1.93 -0.95 0.77
C THR A 106 1.08 -1.49 1.89
N ALA A 107 -0.09 -0.91 2.13
CA ALA A 107 -1.04 -1.42 3.10
C ALA A 107 -2.48 -1.22 2.64
N LEU A 108 -3.35 -2.16 3.01
CA LEU A 108 -4.75 -2.16 2.64
C LEU A 108 -5.64 -2.49 3.86
N TYR A 109 -6.75 -1.76 3.96
CA TYR A 109 -7.84 -2.05 4.88
C TYR A 109 -9.17 -1.92 4.15
N GLU A 110 -10.01 -2.96 4.20
CA GLU A 110 -11.40 -2.86 3.73
C GLU A 110 -12.27 -2.30 4.86
N LEU A 111 -12.72 -1.05 4.69
CA LEU A 111 -13.54 -0.34 5.68
C LEU A 111 -14.94 -0.94 5.81
N ARG A 112 -15.51 -1.30 4.66
CA ARG A 112 -16.77 -2.02 4.44
C ARG A 112 -16.71 -2.61 3.02
N THR A 113 -17.58 -3.56 2.71
CA THR A 113 -17.61 -4.22 1.40
C THR A 113 -17.47 -3.24 0.24
N GLY A 114 -16.38 -3.36 -0.52
CA GLY A 114 -16.10 -2.54 -1.70
C GLY A 114 -15.59 -1.12 -1.43
N VAL A 115 -15.27 -0.76 -0.18
CA VAL A 115 -14.62 0.51 0.18
C VAL A 115 -13.32 0.24 0.90
N PHE A 116 -12.22 0.66 0.28
CA PHE A 116 -10.87 0.37 0.73
C PHE A 116 -10.14 1.64 1.15
N ILE A 117 -9.30 1.52 2.16
CA ILE A 117 -8.23 2.45 2.48
C ILE A 117 -6.93 1.78 2.04
N TYR A 118 -6.17 2.46 1.20
CA TYR A 118 -4.91 2.02 0.65
C TYR A 118 -3.83 3.03 0.98
N SER A 119 -2.63 2.58 1.29
CA SER A 119 -1.46 3.44 1.34
C SER A 119 -0.28 2.82 0.62
N VAL A 120 0.52 3.66 -0.01
CA VAL A 120 1.84 3.30 -0.52
C VAL A 120 2.84 4.36 -0.09
N PHE A 121 3.98 3.93 0.41
CA PHE A 121 5.09 4.82 0.78
C PHE A 121 6.38 4.31 0.18
N HIS A 122 7.19 5.21 -0.38
CA HIS A 122 8.59 4.91 -0.63
C HIS A 122 9.26 4.59 0.70
N PHE A 123 9.66 3.34 0.88
CA PHE A 123 10.22 2.88 2.14
C PHE A 123 11.74 2.97 2.11
N PHE A 124 12.36 2.34 1.12
CA PHE A 124 13.81 2.31 0.98
C PHE A 124 14.25 2.49 -0.49
N ASP A 125 15.29 3.30 -0.69
CA ASP A 125 15.94 3.51 -1.98
C ASP A 125 17.13 2.54 -2.09
N ASN A 126 16.96 1.47 -2.86
CA ASN A 126 17.96 0.40 -2.96
C ASN A 126 19.23 0.89 -3.67
N VAL A 127 19.08 1.82 -4.62
CA VAL A 127 20.21 2.39 -5.37
C VAL A 127 21.08 3.26 -4.47
N LYS A 128 20.47 4.17 -3.72
CA LYS A 128 21.21 5.08 -2.81
C LYS A 128 21.43 4.49 -1.42
N ARG A 129 20.95 3.27 -1.16
CA ARG A 129 20.93 2.60 0.14
C ARG A 129 20.39 3.51 1.26
N LYS A 130 19.27 4.17 1.00
CA LYS A 130 18.75 5.22 1.87
C LYS A 130 17.29 4.98 2.27
N GLN A 131 17.04 4.97 3.58
CA GLN A 131 15.69 5.00 4.12
C GLN A 131 14.97 6.30 3.74
N LYS A 132 13.75 6.20 3.20
CA LYS A 132 12.92 7.35 2.79
C LYS A 132 11.83 7.66 3.80
N THR A 133 11.13 6.64 4.28
CA THR A 133 10.10 6.73 5.34
C THR A 133 10.38 5.72 6.43
N GLN A 134 9.97 6.00 7.67
CA GLN A 134 10.16 5.06 8.79
C GLN A 134 8.91 4.20 8.96
N LEU A 135 9.10 2.89 9.20
CA LEU A 135 7.98 1.97 9.43
C LEU A 135 7.12 2.41 10.62
N ARG A 136 7.77 2.96 11.66
CA ARG A 136 7.09 3.54 12.83
C ARG A 136 6.12 4.66 12.46
N ASP A 137 6.50 5.54 11.54
CA ASP A 137 5.66 6.67 11.13
C ASP A 137 4.45 6.19 10.32
N ILE A 138 4.65 5.22 9.41
CA ILE A 138 3.57 4.56 8.67
C ILE A 138 2.62 3.86 9.64
N ARG A 139 3.16 3.14 10.63
CA ARG A 139 2.38 2.46 11.66
C ARG A 139 1.52 3.44 12.46
N ASN A 140 2.12 4.55 12.91
CA ASN A 140 1.42 5.60 13.65
C ASN A 140 0.30 6.25 12.82
N LEU A 141 0.55 6.51 11.53
CA LEU A 141 -0.47 7.02 10.62
C LEU A 141 -1.68 6.07 10.57
N TRP A 142 -1.46 4.76 10.39
CA TRP A 142 -2.53 3.78 10.34
C TRP A 142 -3.28 3.63 11.67
N ILE A 143 -2.59 3.74 12.81
CA ILE A 143 -3.22 3.77 14.13
C ILE A 143 -4.15 4.98 14.25
N GLU A 144 -3.71 6.17 13.82
CA GLU A 144 -4.52 7.40 13.87
C GLU A 144 -5.72 7.34 12.91
N VAL A 145 -5.54 6.80 11.70
CA VAL A 145 -6.64 6.52 10.77
C VAL A 145 -7.66 5.59 11.43
N GLY A 146 -7.19 4.49 12.01
CA GLY A 146 -8.05 3.51 12.66
C GLY A 146 -8.81 4.09 13.85
N LYS A 147 -8.18 4.90 14.71
CA LYS A 147 -8.87 5.59 15.83
C LYS A 147 -9.98 6.51 15.32
N LYS A 148 -9.77 7.19 14.19
CA LYS A 148 -10.80 8.06 13.58
C LYS A 148 -11.97 7.27 12.99
N ILE A 149 -11.73 6.05 12.52
CA ILE A 149 -12.77 5.15 12.03
C ILE A 149 -13.57 4.59 13.19
N ASP A 150 -12.89 4.12 14.24
CA ASP A 150 -13.50 3.53 15.43
C ASP A 150 -14.45 4.51 16.14
N LYS A 151 -14.04 5.77 16.30
CA LYS A 151 -14.89 6.85 16.85
C LYS A 151 -16.14 7.18 16.02
N LYS A 152 -16.23 6.69 14.78
CA LYS A 152 -17.34 6.95 13.85
C LYS A 152 -18.23 5.71 13.64
N ARG A 153 -17.88 4.57 14.24
CA ARG A 153 -18.75 3.40 14.33
C ARG A 153 -19.56 3.46 15.62
#